data_AF-A0ABD4KYB0-F1
#
_entry.id   AF-A0ABD4KYB0-F1
#
_cell.length_a   1.000
_cell.length_b   1.000
_cell.length_c   1.000
_cell.angle_alpha   90.00
_cell.angle_beta   90.00
_cell.angle_gamma   90.00
#
_symmetry.space_group_name_H-M   'P 1'
#
loop_
_entity.id
_entity.type
_entity.pdbx_description
1 polymer ?
#
loop_
_entity_poly.entity_id
_entity_poly.type
_entity_poly.pdbx_seq_one_letter_code
_entity_poly.pdbx_strand_id
1 'polypeptide(L)'
;YYGQLITACFICCGAFSGMRVSELTELTPHSYFNTEFDGTTFHMLQSRTFKLGQKKATWVTAPIVEKAIQLVTVLTEAWRLEYNQLSTRPLDILWFNREARSKKPVLISDWNVRLQRFVRHFNITVTQEDYQECVTCNPNSTESIHKYIHQGKPWHLNTHQFRRTLAFFTIKHRLGNTIA
;
A
#
# COMPACT_ATOMS: atom_id res chain seq x y z
N TYR A 1 -5.45 2.06 17.92
CA TYR A 1 -6.36 1.61 16.86
C TYR A 1 -6.24 2.39 15.55
N TYR A 2 -6.43 3.72 15.52
CA TYR A 2 -6.29 4.54 14.29
C TYR A 2 -5.06 4.23 13.45
N GLY A 3 -3.90 4.16 14.10
CA GLY A 3 -2.65 3.92 13.39
C GLY A 3 -2.62 2.60 12.62
N GLN A 4 -3.24 1.54 13.16
CA GLN A 4 -3.33 0.23 12.52
C GLN A 4 -4.32 0.24 11.36
N LEU A 5 -5.47 0.92 11.50
CA LEU A 5 -6.44 1.07 10.41
C LEU A 5 -5.84 1.80 9.20
N ILE A 6 -5.12 2.90 9.45
CA ILE A 6 -4.43 3.65 8.38
C ILE A 6 -3.38 2.76 7.68
N THR A 7 -2.63 1.97 8.44
CA THR A 7 -1.65 1.02 7.87
C THR A 7 -2.35 -0.08 7.06
N ALA A 8 -3.48 -0.61 7.53
CA ALA A 8 -4.26 -1.59 6.78
C ALA A 8 -4.77 -1.01 5.46
N CYS A 9 -5.29 0.22 5.46
CA CYS A 9 -5.70 0.91 4.24
C CYS A 9 -4.52 1.07 3.26
N PHE A 10 -3.35 1.46 3.75
CA PHE A 10 -2.14 1.57 2.93
C PHE A 10 -1.71 0.21 2.34
N ILE A 11 -1.77 -0.87 3.13
CA ILE A 11 -1.51 -2.23 2.68
C ILE A 11 -2.51 -2.62 1.58
N CYS A 12 -3.81 -2.37 1.74
CA CYS A 12 -4.81 -2.65 0.71
C CYS A 12 -4.50 -1.88 -0.58
N CYS A 13 -4.24 -0.57 -0.50
CA CYS A 13 -3.88 0.22 -1.67
C CYS A 13 -2.65 -0.35 -2.37
N GLY A 14 -1.57 -0.66 -1.64
CA GLY A 14 -0.35 -1.21 -2.21
C GLY A 14 -0.51 -2.61 -2.79
N ALA A 15 -1.07 -3.55 -2.02
CA ALA A 15 -1.15 -4.96 -2.37
C ALA A 15 -2.03 -5.23 -3.60
N PHE A 16 -3.09 -4.44 -3.80
CA PHE A 16 -4.03 -4.63 -4.90
C PHE A 16 -3.74 -3.77 -6.15
N SER A 17 -2.85 -2.78 -6.06
CA SER A 17 -2.47 -1.93 -7.21
C SER A 17 -1.04 -2.15 -7.73
N GLY A 18 -0.15 -2.71 -6.90
CA GLY A 18 1.27 -2.83 -7.24
C GLY A 18 2.01 -1.49 -7.33
N MET A 19 1.42 -0.40 -6.84
CA MET A 19 2.01 0.93 -6.92
C MET A 19 3.34 1.05 -6.16
N ARG A 20 4.19 1.97 -6.62
CA ARG A 20 5.41 2.36 -5.92
C ARG A 20 5.06 3.08 -4.63
N VAL A 21 5.88 2.96 -3.57
CA VAL A 21 5.68 3.74 -2.33
C VAL A 21 5.55 5.23 -2.59
N SER A 22 6.37 5.80 -3.49
CA SER A 22 6.29 7.21 -3.89
C SER A 22 4.99 7.60 -4.59
N GLU A 23 4.31 6.64 -5.23
CA GLU A 23 3.01 6.86 -5.87
C GLU A 23 1.89 6.64 -4.84
N LEU A 24 2.02 5.64 -3.97
CA LEU A 24 1.09 5.41 -2.86
C LEU A 24 1.02 6.63 -1.94
N THR A 25 2.15 7.24 -1.59
CA THR A 25 2.21 8.41 -0.69
C THR A 25 1.52 9.66 -1.23
N GLU A 26 1.22 9.69 -2.54
CA GLU A 26 0.55 10.81 -3.21
C GLU A 26 -0.96 10.59 -3.39
N LEU A 27 -1.50 9.49 -2.87
CA LEU A 27 -2.94 9.21 -2.94
C LEU A 27 -3.76 10.27 -2.17
N THR A 28 -4.88 10.66 -2.77
CA THR A 28 -5.80 11.69 -2.29
C THR A 28 -7.19 11.08 -2.05
N PRO A 29 -8.11 11.79 -1.38
CA PRO A 29 -9.52 11.35 -1.23
C PRO A 29 -10.22 11.02 -2.55
N HIS A 30 -9.76 11.62 -3.65
CA HIS A 30 -10.34 11.49 -4.99
C HIS A 30 -9.55 10.53 -5.90
N SER A 31 -8.59 9.78 -5.35
CA SER A 31 -7.75 8.88 -6.12
C SER A 31 -8.49 7.67 -6.68
N TYR A 32 -9.58 7.22 -6.06
CA TYR A 32 -10.32 6.04 -6.51
C TYR A 32 -11.49 6.40 -7.42
N PHE A 33 -11.69 5.63 -8.48
CA PHE A 33 -12.85 5.75 -9.37
C PHE A 33 -13.10 4.44 -10.11
N ASN A 34 -14.29 4.32 -10.70
CA ASN A 34 -14.64 3.19 -11.58
C ASN A 34 -14.64 3.64 -13.03
N THR A 35 -14.28 2.74 -13.94
CA THR A 35 -14.46 2.93 -15.38
C THR A 35 -15.14 1.72 -15.97
N GLU A 36 -16.01 1.92 -16.94
CA GLU A 36 -16.62 0.82 -17.69
C GLU A 36 -15.85 0.62 -18.99
N PHE A 37 -15.57 -0.63 -19.31
CA PHE A 37 -15.00 -1.01 -20.60
C PHE A 37 -15.63 -2.35 -21.02
N ASP A 38 -16.24 -2.36 -22.20
CA ASP A 38 -16.92 -3.53 -22.77
C ASP A 38 -17.94 -4.18 -21.81
N GLY A 39 -18.80 -3.35 -21.19
CA GLY A 39 -19.81 -3.79 -20.22
C GLY A 39 -19.23 -4.29 -18.88
N THR A 40 -17.92 -4.23 -18.69
CA THR A 40 -17.24 -4.65 -17.46
C THR A 40 -16.80 -3.43 -16.66
N THR A 41 -17.14 -3.39 -15.37
CA THR A 41 -16.67 -2.36 -14.45
C THR A 41 -15.26 -2.68 -13.94
N PHE A 42 -14.33 -1.76 -14.17
CA PHE A 42 -12.98 -1.81 -13.66
C PHE A 42 -12.78 -0.79 -12.54
N HIS A 43 -12.14 -1.23 -11.47
CA HIS A 43 -11.77 -0.39 -10.34
C HIS A 43 -10.39 0.21 -10.59
N MET A 44 -10.29 1.53 -10.48
CA MET A 44 -9.10 2.29 -10.81
C MET A 44 -8.61 3.11 -9.62
N LEU A 45 -7.29 3.24 -9.53
CA LEU A 45 -6.61 4.06 -8.53
C LEU A 45 -5.63 5.00 -9.25
N GLN A 46 -5.78 6.31 -9.06
CA GLN A 46 -4.97 7.34 -9.70
C GLN A 46 -4.07 8.07 -8.69
N SER A 47 -2.82 8.27 -9.08
CA SER A 47 -1.84 9.03 -8.30
C SER A 47 -0.80 9.71 -9.18
N ARG A 48 0.14 10.42 -8.56
CA ARG A 48 1.26 11.09 -9.24
C ARG A 48 2.47 10.17 -9.33
N THR A 49 3.13 10.18 -10.49
CA THR A 49 4.44 9.52 -10.70
C THR A 49 5.51 10.57 -10.99
N PHE A 50 6.76 10.26 -10.62
CA PHE A 50 7.89 11.19 -10.66
C PHE A 50 9.02 10.76 -11.60
N LYS A 51 8.98 9.54 -12.16
CA LYS A 51 10.12 8.94 -12.89
C LYS A 51 10.48 9.63 -14.22
N LEU A 52 9.56 10.39 -14.83
CA LEU A 52 9.75 11.06 -16.13
C LEU A 52 9.04 12.43 -16.17
N GLY A 53 9.12 13.17 -15.06
CA GLY A 53 8.30 14.36 -14.78
C GLY A 53 7.03 14.02 -14.01
N GLN A 54 6.40 15.04 -13.40
CA GLN A 54 5.15 14.87 -12.68
C GLN A 54 4.02 14.57 -13.66
N LYS A 55 3.56 13.31 -13.67
CA LYS A 55 2.41 12.87 -14.47
C LYS A 55 1.40 12.17 -13.59
N LYS A 56 0.13 12.32 -13.93
CA LYS A 56 -0.93 11.45 -13.38
C LYS A 56 -0.80 10.08 -14.02
N ALA A 57 -0.88 9.04 -13.21
CA ALA A 57 -0.89 7.65 -13.63
C ALA A 57 -2.04 6.93 -12.94
N THR A 58 -2.56 5.90 -13.60
CA THR A 58 -3.73 5.14 -13.15
C THR A 58 -3.36 3.66 -13.13
N TRP A 59 -3.78 2.96 -12.08
CA TRP A 59 -3.60 1.53 -11.87
C TRP A 59 -4.95 0.85 -11.75
N VAL A 60 -5.06 -0.36 -12.30
CA VAL A 60 -6.18 -1.26 -12.01
C VAL A 60 -6.02 -1.78 -10.58
N THR A 61 -7.11 -1.91 -9.85
CA THR A 61 -7.11 -2.37 -8.46
C THR A 61 -8.32 -3.27 -8.16
N ALA A 62 -8.39 -3.80 -6.93
CA ALA A 62 -9.54 -4.52 -6.42
C ALA A 62 -10.57 -3.58 -5.74
N PRO A 63 -11.88 -3.93 -5.72
CA PRO A 63 -12.95 -3.11 -5.12
C PRO A 63 -12.72 -2.76 -3.65
N ILE A 64 -12.03 -3.63 -2.89
CA ILE A 64 -11.70 -3.39 -1.48
C ILE A 64 -10.90 -2.09 -1.26
N VAL A 65 -10.20 -1.61 -2.29
CA VAL A 65 -9.45 -0.36 -2.24
C VAL A 65 -10.35 0.87 -2.14
N GLU A 66 -11.58 0.81 -2.65
CA GLU A 66 -12.58 1.86 -2.43
C GLU A 66 -12.79 2.11 -0.94
N LYS A 67 -13.07 1.03 -0.21
CA LYS A 67 -13.31 1.06 1.22
C LYS A 67 -12.06 1.53 1.97
N ALA A 68 -10.87 1.16 1.51
CA ALA A 68 -9.62 1.64 2.09
C ALA A 68 -9.46 3.16 1.93
N ILE A 69 -9.72 3.70 0.73
CA ILE A 69 -9.65 5.14 0.44
C ILE A 69 -10.70 5.92 1.23
N GLN A 70 -11.95 5.46 1.23
CA GLN A 70 -13.04 6.08 1.99
C GLN A 70 -12.72 6.11 3.49
N LEU A 71 -12.27 4.97 4.05
CA LEU A 71 -11.95 4.88 5.47
C LEU A 71 -10.80 5.82 5.86
N VAL A 72 -9.67 5.80 5.15
CA VAL A 72 -8.55 6.69 5.49
C VAL A 72 -8.89 8.15 5.25
N THR A 73 -9.73 8.46 4.27
CA THR A 73 -10.26 9.82 4.03
C THR A 73 -10.98 10.34 5.27
N VAL A 74 -11.91 9.57 5.82
CA VAL A 74 -12.66 9.97 7.03
C VAL A 74 -11.73 10.01 8.24
N LEU A 75 -10.90 8.99 8.44
CA LEU A 75 -10.03 8.89 9.63
C LEU A 75 -9.03 10.03 9.74
N THR A 76 -8.50 10.52 8.62
CA THR A 76 -7.46 11.57 8.63
C THR A 76 -7.99 12.97 8.31
N GLU A 77 -9.31 13.16 8.13
CA GLU A 77 -9.91 14.42 7.67
C GLU A 77 -9.55 15.61 8.57
N ALA A 78 -9.87 15.53 9.85
CA ALA A 78 -9.55 16.59 10.80
C ALA A 78 -8.04 16.91 10.86
N TRP A 79 -7.19 15.89 10.66
CA TRP A 79 -5.74 16.06 10.66
C TRP A 79 -5.23 16.74 9.39
N ARG A 80 -5.82 16.42 8.22
CA ARG A 80 -5.52 17.10 6.95
C ARG A 80 -5.93 18.57 7.02
N LEU A 81 -7.14 18.85 7.53
CA LEU A 81 -7.64 20.21 7.69
C LEU A 81 -6.74 21.04 8.61
N GLU A 82 -6.43 20.52 9.80
CA GLU A 82 -5.55 21.20 10.77
C GLU A 82 -4.14 21.42 10.18
N TYR A 83 -3.57 20.42 9.50
CA TYR A 83 -2.27 20.57 8.85
C TYR A 83 -2.30 21.68 7.78
N ASN A 84 -3.33 21.70 6.93
CA ASN A 84 -3.44 22.68 5.84
C ASN A 84 -3.71 24.10 6.34
N GLN A 85 -4.38 24.27 7.49
CA GLN A 85 -4.55 25.58 8.12
C GLN A 85 -3.23 26.15 8.65
N LEU A 86 -2.33 25.28 9.12
CA LEU A 86 -1.05 25.67 9.72
C LEU A 86 0.12 25.70 8.70
N SER A 87 -0.05 25.06 7.55
CA SER A 87 1.00 24.89 6.55
C SER A 87 0.97 26.00 5.51
N THR A 88 2.14 26.54 5.18
CA THR A 88 2.32 27.45 4.03
C THR A 88 2.16 26.75 2.67
N ARG A 89 2.16 25.41 2.66
CA ARG A 89 2.00 24.57 1.47
C ARG A 89 0.93 23.52 1.76
N PRO A 90 -0.34 23.79 1.42
CA PRO A 90 -1.40 22.82 1.63
C PRO A 90 -1.17 21.59 0.76
N LEU A 91 -1.51 20.42 1.31
CA LEU A 91 -1.40 19.13 0.66
C LEU A 91 -2.75 18.42 0.70
N ASP A 92 -3.09 17.78 -0.40
CA ASP A 92 -4.28 16.94 -0.51
C ASP A 92 -3.88 15.47 -0.58
N ILE A 93 -3.25 14.96 0.49
CA ILE A 93 -2.79 13.57 0.58
C ILE A 93 -3.38 12.88 1.81
N LEU A 94 -3.58 11.57 1.75
CA LEU A 94 -4.31 10.81 2.77
C LEU A 94 -3.50 10.54 4.04
N TRP A 95 -2.18 10.47 3.92
CA TRP A 95 -1.33 9.77 4.88
C TRP A 95 -0.82 10.64 6.02
N PHE A 96 -1.75 10.99 6.90
CA PHE A 96 -1.45 11.71 8.13
C PHE A 96 -1.52 10.81 9.35
N ASN A 97 -0.74 11.16 10.35
CA ASN A 97 -0.75 10.53 11.66
C ASN A 97 -0.70 11.59 12.75
N ARG A 98 -1.24 11.24 13.91
CA ARG A 98 -1.08 12.01 15.14
C ARG A 98 -0.79 11.05 16.28
N GLU A 99 0.37 11.19 16.90
CA GLU A 99 0.78 10.29 18.00
C GLU A 99 -0.04 10.53 19.27
N ALA A 100 -0.25 11.80 19.63
CA ALA A 100 -1.06 12.21 20.77
C ALA A 100 -1.90 13.43 20.40
N ARG A 101 -3.06 13.59 21.04
CA ARG A 101 -3.99 14.71 20.75
C ARG A 101 -3.32 16.08 20.85
N SER A 102 -2.37 16.25 21.77
CA SER A 102 -1.61 17.48 22.00
C SER A 102 -0.54 17.77 20.95
N LYS A 103 -0.21 16.80 20.09
CA LYS A 103 0.78 16.95 19.02
C LYS A 103 0.10 17.34 17.72
N LYS A 104 0.81 18.12 16.89
CA LYS A 104 0.36 18.47 15.54
C LYS A 104 0.34 17.22 14.64
N PRO A 105 -0.58 17.13 13.67
CA PRO A 105 -0.53 16.16 12.59
C PRO A 105 0.79 16.19 11.85
N VAL A 106 1.28 15.01 11.50
CA VAL A 106 2.48 14.84 10.68
C VAL A 106 2.21 13.87 9.55
N LEU A 107 2.95 14.03 8.45
CA LEU A 107 2.96 13.08 7.36
C LEU A 107 3.64 11.77 7.78
N ILE A 108 3.11 10.65 7.31
CA ILE A 108 3.74 9.35 7.50
C ILE A 108 4.88 9.22 6.48
N SER A 109 6.12 9.17 6.97
CA SER A 109 7.32 9.03 6.13
C SER A 109 7.89 7.60 6.15
N ASP A 110 7.99 6.97 7.33
CA ASP A 110 8.60 5.65 7.48
C ASP A 110 7.59 4.51 7.43
N TRP A 111 7.17 4.18 6.20
CA TRP A 111 6.21 3.11 5.96
C TRP A 111 6.75 1.73 6.31
N ASN A 112 8.03 1.45 6.06
CA ASN A 112 8.59 0.13 6.36
C ASN A 112 8.58 -0.14 7.86
N VAL A 113 9.00 0.80 8.71
CA VAL A 113 8.90 0.64 10.17
C VAL A 113 7.45 0.44 10.61
N ARG A 114 6.51 1.16 10.00
CA ARG A 114 5.09 1.03 10.31
C ARG A 114 4.52 -0.34 9.93
N LEU A 115 4.90 -0.88 8.78
CA LEU A 115 4.54 -2.24 8.34
C LEU A 115 5.12 -3.30 9.29
N GLN A 116 6.37 -3.17 9.70
CA GLN A 116 6.99 -4.10 10.67
C GLN A 116 6.25 -4.08 12.02
N ARG A 117 5.82 -2.90 12.49
CA ARG A 117 4.98 -2.78 13.71
C ARG A 117 3.61 -3.42 13.52
N PHE A 118 3.00 -3.27 12.35
CA PHE A 118 1.71 -3.89 12.01
C PHE A 118 1.78 -5.40 12.07
N VAL A 119 2.78 -6.00 11.41
CA VAL A 119 3.02 -7.46 11.43
C VAL A 119 3.16 -7.99 12.86
N ARG A 120 3.97 -7.33 13.69
CA ARG A 120 4.16 -7.73 15.10
C ARG A 120 2.88 -7.60 15.91
N HIS A 121 2.11 -6.54 15.68
CA HIS A 121 0.87 -6.29 16.42
C HIS A 121 -0.19 -7.38 16.17
N PHE A 122 -0.29 -7.88 14.94
CA PHE A 122 -1.22 -8.94 14.56
C PHE A 122 -0.60 -10.34 14.61
N ASN A 123 0.63 -10.48 15.14
CA ASN A 123 1.36 -11.74 15.22
C ASN A 123 1.42 -12.50 13.89
N ILE A 124 1.68 -11.78 12.78
CA ILE A 124 1.81 -12.38 11.44
C ILE A 124 3.20 -13.04 11.36
N THR A 125 3.27 -14.33 11.68
CA THR A 125 4.50 -15.13 11.69
C THR A 125 4.65 -15.98 10.44
N VAL A 126 5.89 -16.20 10.00
CA VAL A 126 6.22 -17.05 8.85
C VAL A 126 5.99 -18.53 9.20
N THR A 127 5.12 -19.20 8.46
CA THR A 127 4.95 -20.66 8.51
C THR A 127 5.95 -21.37 7.60
N GLN A 128 6.04 -22.70 7.71
CA GLN A 128 6.88 -23.50 6.81
C GLN A 128 6.39 -23.42 5.36
N GLU A 129 5.07 -23.39 5.18
CA GLU A 129 4.38 -23.26 3.90
C GLU A 129 4.69 -21.89 3.27
N ASP A 130 4.58 -20.80 4.05
CA ASP A 130 4.88 -19.44 3.58
C ASP A 130 6.34 -19.32 3.11
N TYR A 131 7.27 -19.92 3.86
CA TYR A 131 8.69 -19.93 3.52
C TYR A 131 8.92 -20.65 2.18
N GLN A 132 8.33 -21.84 2.03
CA GLN A 132 8.48 -22.65 0.82
C GLN A 132 7.85 -21.96 -0.40
N GLU A 133 6.68 -21.35 -0.24
CA GLU A 133 6.05 -20.54 -1.30
C GLU A 133 6.94 -19.36 -1.68
N CYS A 134 7.48 -18.64 -0.68
CA CYS A 134 8.33 -17.49 -0.92
C CYS A 134 9.56 -17.84 -1.76
N VAL A 135 10.26 -18.94 -1.45
CA VAL A 135 11.40 -19.46 -2.22
C VAL A 135 10.98 -19.84 -3.64
N THR A 136 9.89 -20.60 -3.78
CA THR A 136 9.41 -21.10 -5.07
C THR A 136 8.99 -19.95 -6.00
N CYS A 137 8.36 -18.91 -5.47
CA CYS A 137 7.85 -17.78 -6.25
C CYS A 137 8.92 -16.72 -6.57
N ASN A 138 10.11 -16.80 -5.95
CA ASN A 138 11.17 -15.80 -6.10
C ASN A 138 12.55 -16.46 -6.27
N PRO A 139 12.76 -17.24 -7.35
CA PRO A 139 13.99 -18.02 -7.54
C PRO A 139 15.26 -17.17 -7.59
N ASN A 140 15.15 -15.90 -8.01
CA ASN A 140 16.28 -14.97 -8.10
C ASN A 140 16.51 -14.16 -6.80
N SER A 141 15.83 -14.49 -5.71
CA SER A 141 15.91 -13.75 -4.43
C SER A 141 16.26 -14.62 -3.23
N THR A 142 16.79 -15.82 -3.48
CA THR A 142 17.11 -16.84 -2.46
C THR A 142 17.96 -16.29 -1.32
N GLU A 143 19.05 -15.57 -1.61
CA GLU A 143 19.91 -14.95 -0.59
C GLU A 143 19.15 -13.95 0.30
N SER A 144 18.31 -13.12 -0.30
CA SER A 144 17.50 -12.15 0.44
C SER A 144 16.44 -12.83 1.29
N ILE A 145 15.83 -13.91 0.79
CA ILE A 145 14.86 -14.71 1.54
C ILE A 145 15.52 -15.33 2.76
N HIS A 146 16.64 -16.03 2.59
CA HIS A 146 17.39 -16.61 3.71
C HIS A 146 17.84 -15.57 4.75
N LYS A 147 18.16 -14.35 4.30
CA LYS A 147 18.57 -13.28 5.20
C LYS A 147 17.42 -12.74 6.05
N TYR A 148 16.25 -12.52 5.45
CA TYR A 148 15.17 -11.74 6.07
C TYR A 148 13.95 -12.55 6.51
N ILE A 149 13.73 -13.73 5.94
CA ILE A 149 12.54 -14.56 6.18
C ILE A 149 12.95 -15.79 6.97
N HIS A 150 12.43 -15.90 8.19
CA HIS A 150 12.75 -16.98 9.13
C HIS A 150 11.47 -17.56 9.70
N GLN A 151 11.36 -18.89 9.72
CA GLN A 151 10.20 -19.57 10.27
C GLN A 151 9.98 -19.21 11.75
N GLY A 152 8.71 -19.05 12.14
CA GLY A 152 8.33 -18.64 13.50
C GLY A 152 8.69 -17.19 13.87
N LYS A 153 9.33 -16.43 12.96
CA LYS A 153 9.56 -14.99 13.15
C LYS A 153 8.46 -14.17 12.46
N PRO A 154 8.24 -12.91 12.87
CA PRO A 154 7.33 -12.01 12.18
C PRO A 154 7.73 -11.84 10.70
N TRP A 155 6.74 -11.84 9.81
CA TRP A 155 6.97 -11.64 8.37
C TRP A 155 7.66 -10.30 8.10
N HIS A 156 8.74 -10.31 7.33
CA HIS A 156 9.48 -9.08 6.98
C HIS A 156 8.75 -8.29 5.88
N LEU A 157 7.64 -7.63 6.24
CA LEU A 157 6.80 -6.86 5.32
C LEU A 157 7.45 -5.51 4.94
N ASN A 158 7.65 -5.27 3.66
CA ASN A 158 8.17 -4.00 3.14
C ASN A 158 7.33 -3.48 1.95
N THR A 159 7.45 -2.19 1.67
CA THR A 159 6.69 -1.56 0.57
C THR A 159 7.10 -2.07 -0.81
N HIS A 160 8.30 -2.66 -0.96
CA HIS A 160 8.77 -3.17 -2.24
C HIS A 160 8.04 -4.46 -2.65
N GLN A 161 7.62 -5.27 -1.68
CA GLN A 161 6.87 -6.51 -1.92
C GLN A 161 5.54 -6.25 -2.64
N PHE A 162 4.87 -5.12 -2.38
CA PHE A 162 3.62 -4.75 -3.06
C PHE A 162 3.78 -4.63 -4.57
N ARG A 163 4.92 -4.19 -5.09
CA ARG A 163 5.11 -4.01 -6.55
C ARG A 163 4.93 -5.28 -7.37
N ARG A 164 5.12 -6.44 -6.75
CA ARG A 164 5.09 -7.73 -7.42
C ARG A 164 3.81 -8.52 -7.12
N THR A 165 2.97 -8.07 -6.20
CA THR A 165 1.75 -8.80 -5.83
C THR A 165 0.81 -8.91 -7.01
N LEU A 166 0.49 -7.79 -7.68
CA LEU A 166 -0.43 -7.82 -8.82
C LEU A 166 0.06 -8.73 -9.95
N ALA A 167 1.31 -8.56 -10.40
CA ALA A 167 1.90 -9.40 -11.44
C ALA A 167 1.93 -10.88 -11.05
N PHE A 168 2.28 -11.18 -9.79
CA PHE A 168 2.27 -12.53 -9.27
C PHE A 168 0.86 -13.13 -9.25
N PHE A 169 -0.16 -12.38 -8.81
CA PHE A 169 -1.55 -12.81 -8.85
C PHE A 169 -2.00 -13.11 -10.29
N THR A 170 -1.67 -12.24 -11.24
CA THR A 170 -2.01 -12.45 -12.65
C THR A 170 -1.40 -13.75 -13.20
N ILE A 171 -0.13 -14.03 -12.89
CA ILE A 171 0.56 -15.25 -13.35
C ILE A 171 0.03 -16.50 -12.62
N LYS A 172 -0.06 -16.46 -11.29
CA LYS A 172 -0.47 -17.60 -10.46
C LYS A 172 -1.88 -18.08 -10.80
N HIS A 173 -2.79 -17.15 -11.06
CA HIS A 173 -4.18 -17.46 -11.40
C HIS A 173 -4.45 -17.56 -12.91
N ARG A 174 -3.40 -17.59 -13.75
CA ARG A 174 -3.48 -17.68 -15.22
C ARG A 174 -4.40 -16.61 -15.84
N LEU A 175 -4.40 -15.42 -15.25
CA LEU A 175 -5.15 -14.25 -15.73
C LEU A 175 -4.38 -13.45 -16.79
N GLY A 176 -3.17 -13.89 -17.15
CA GLY A 176 -2.35 -13.33 -18.22
C GLY A 176 -1.44 -14.38 -18.84
N ASN A 177 -0.93 -14.11 -20.04
CA ASN A 177 0.02 -14.98 -20.71
C ASN A 177 1.43 -14.81 -20.12
N THR A 178 2.20 -15.90 -20.05
CA THR A 178 3.53 -16.00 -19.44
C THR A 178 4.63 -15.20 -20.15
N ILE A 179 4.29 -14.43 -21.19
CA ILE A 179 5.21 -13.66 -22.01
C ILE A 179 5.00 -12.18 -21.65
N ALA A 180 5.87 -11.65 -20.82
CA ALA A 180 6.02 -10.22 -20.54
C ALA A 180 7.50 -9.84 -20.65
#